data_AF-A0AAV7V5J3-F1
#
_entry.id   AF-A0AAV7V5J3-F1
#
_cell.length_a   1.000
_cell.length_b   1.000
_cell.length_c   1.000
_cell.angle_alpha   90.00
_cell.angle_beta   90.00
_cell.angle_gamma   90.00
#
_symmetry.space_group_name_H-M   'P 1'
#
loop_
_entity.id
_entity.type
_entity.pdbx_description
1 polymer ?
#
loop_
_entity_poly.entity_id
_entity_poly.type
_entity_poly.pdbx_seq_one_letter_code
_entity_poly.pdbx_strand_id
1 'polypeptide(L)'
;MGALRLQVVTMGTLRLQAVTMGTLRLQAVTMGTLRLQAVTMGTLRLQAVTMGTLRLQAVTLGTFTLAGGDYGYITLAGGDYGYITLAGGDYGYITLAGSDYGYITLAGGDYGYIYACRR
;
A
#
# COMPACT_ATOMS: atom_id res chain seq x y z
N MET A 1 -8.06 13.36 -13.76
CA MET A 1 -7.06 12.28 -13.52
C MET A 1 -7.76 10.93 -13.60
N GLY A 2 -7.17 9.94 -14.27
CA GLY A 2 -7.79 8.63 -14.46
C GLY A 2 -7.76 7.74 -13.22
N ALA A 3 -8.49 6.63 -13.26
CA ALA A 3 -8.50 5.60 -12.24
C ALA A 3 -8.19 4.23 -12.85
N LEU A 4 -7.41 3.40 -12.14
CA LEU A 4 -7.20 2.00 -12.47
C LEU A 4 -7.85 1.13 -11.40
N ARG A 5 -8.68 0.18 -11.82
CA ARG A 5 -9.34 -0.78 -10.94
C ARG A 5 -9.08 -2.19 -11.44
N LEU A 6 -8.59 -3.05 -10.55
CA LEU A 6 -8.46 -4.49 -10.79
C LEU A 6 -9.34 -5.24 -9.78
N GLN A 7 -10.07 -6.24 -10.27
CA GLN A 7 -11.00 -7.04 -9.48
C GLN A 7 -10.85 -8.51 -9.83
N VAL A 8 -10.84 -9.38 -8.81
CA VAL A 8 -10.80 -10.84 -9.00
C VAL A 8 -9.62 -11.25 -9.89
N VAL A 9 -8.43 -10.88 -9.43
CA VAL A 9 -7.19 -11.09 -10.17
C VAL A 9 -6.27 -12.02 -9.40
N THR A 10 -5.63 -12.94 -10.12
CA THR A 10 -4.48 -13.69 -9.61
C THR A 10 -3.29 -13.43 -10.53
N MET A 11 -2.17 -12.99 -9.97
CA MET A 11 -0.95 -12.70 -10.75
C MET A 11 0.31 -12.76 -9.90
N GLY A 12 1.47 -13.00 -10.51
CA GLY A 12 2.74 -13.00 -9.79
C GLY A 12 3.14 -11.61 -9.29
N THR A 13 3.24 -10.64 -10.20
CA THR A 13 3.71 -9.29 -9.89
C THR A 13 2.91 -8.23 -10.64
N LEU A 14 2.56 -7.15 -9.94
CA LEU A 14 2.11 -5.90 -10.54
C LEU A 14 3.16 -4.80 -10.28
N ARG A 15 3.63 -4.15 -11.33
CA ARG A 15 4.58 -3.05 -11.24
C ARG A 15 4.06 -1.82 -11.98
N LEU A 16 4.07 -0.68 -11.31
CA LEU A 16 3.81 0.64 -11.92
C LEU A 16 5.02 1.55 -11.67
N GLN A 17 5.41 2.28 -12.71
CA GLN A 17 6.57 3.16 -12.67
C GLN A 17 6.26 4.46 -13.42
N ALA A 18 6.65 5.60 -12.86
CA ALA A 18 6.46 6.92 -13.47
C ALA A 18 4.99 7.18 -13.85
N VAL A 19 4.07 6.93 -12.91
CA VAL A 19 2.62 7.06 -13.12
C VAL A 19 2.09 8.26 -12.35
N THR A 20 1.21 9.03 -12.99
CA THR A 20 0.38 10.04 -12.33
C THR A 20 -1.08 9.70 -12.55
N MET A 21 -1.84 9.47 -11.49
CA MET A 21 -3.27 9.12 -11.60
C MET A 21 -4.08 9.56 -10.37
N GLY A 22 -5.41 9.47 -10.46
CA GLY A 22 -6.28 9.83 -9.34
C GLY A 22 -6.32 8.70 -8.31
N THR A 23 -6.66 7.49 -8.77
CA THR A 23 -6.91 6.35 -7.88
C THR A 23 -6.41 5.04 -8.46
N LEU A 24 -5.77 4.22 -7.63
CA LEU A 24 -5.55 2.80 -7.86
C LEU A 24 -6.35 1.99 -6.84
N ARG A 25 -7.21 1.08 -7.33
CA ARG A 25 -8.01 0.19 -6.49
C ARG A 25 -7.80 -1.28 -6.87
N LEU A 26 -7.40 -2.08 -5.88
CA LEU A 26 -7.34 -3.55 -6.00
C LEU A 26 -8.38 -4.17 -5.06
N GLN A 27 -9.16 -5.12 -5.56
CA GLN A 27 -10.19 -5.79 -4.78
C GLN A 27 -10.22 -7.29 -5.08
N ALA A 28 -10.21 -8.11 -4.03
CA ALA A 28 -10.20 -9.57 -4.16
C ALA A 28 -9.05 -10.02 -5.08
N VAL A 29 -7.82 -9.72 -4.67
CA VAL A 29 -6.62 -10.00 -5.48
C VAL A 29 -5.66 -10.89 -4.70
N THR A 30 -5.11 -11.89 -5.37
CA THR A 30 -4.00 -12.70 -4.84
C THR A 30 -2.78 -12.43 -5.69
N MET A 31 -1.70 -11.95 -5.08
CA MET A 31 -0.45 -11.74 -5.82
C MET A 31 0.82 -11.89 -4.98
N GLY A 32 1.94 -12.19 -5.63
CA GLY A 32 3.23 -12.25 -4.94
C GLY A 32 3.72 -10.85 -4.54
N THR A 33 3.71 -9.90 -5.48
CA THR A 33 4.32 -8.57 -5.27
C THR A 33 3.55 -7.44 -5.95
N LEU A 34 3.32 -6.35 -5.21
CA LEU A 34 2.97 -5.04 -5.77
C LEU A 34 4.14 -4.07 -5.57
N ARG A 35 4.61 -3.47 -6.67
CA ARG A 35 5.68 -2.46 -6.64
C ARG A 35 5.24 -1.16 -7.33
N LEU A 36 5.23 -0.06 -6.59
CA LEU A 36 5.07 1.29 -7.15
C LEU A 36 6.37 2.08 -6.98
N GLN A 37 6.81 2.74 -8.06
CA GLN A 37 8.03 3.53 -8.06
C GLN A 37 7.85 4.85 -8.80
N ALA A 38 8.20 5.97 -8.17
CA ALA A 38 8.03 7.31 -8.74
C ALA A 38 6.57 7.52 -9.19
N VAL A 39 5.64 7.44 -8.23
CA VAL A 39 4.20 7.50 -8.52
C VAL A 39 3.56 8.60 -7.70
N THR A 40 2.70 9.38 -8.35
CA THR A 40 1.88 10.40 -7.69
C THR A 40 0.42 10.05 -7.89
N MET A 41 -0.32 9.83 -6.80
CA MET A 41 -1.77 9.65 -6.89
C MET A 41 -2.51 10.14 -5.65
N GLY A 42 -3.80 10.41 -5.81
CA GLY A 42 -4.65 10.80 -4.68
C GLY A 42 -4.87 9.65 -3.70
N THR A 43 -5.22 8.47 -4.21
CA THR A 43 -5.64 7.33 -3.39
C THR A 43 -5.10 6.00 -3.91
N LEU A 44 -4.51 5.21 -3.01
CA LEU A 44 -4.23 3.79 -3.19
C LEU A 44 -5.08 2.98 -2.21
N ARG A 45 -5.93 2.10 -2.72
CA ARG A 45 -6.79 1.23 -1.90
C ARG A 45 -6.68 -0.23 -2.30
N LEU A 46 -6.29 -1.08 -1.35
CA LEU A 46 -6.30 -2.53 -1.48
C LEU A 46 -7.32 -3.10 -0.49
N GLN A 47 -8.22 -3.95 -0.99
CA GLN A 47 -9.26 -4.57 -0.18
C GLN A 47 -9.36 -6.07 -0.43
N ALA A 48 -9.33 -6.86 0.64
CA ALA A 48 -9.34 -8.32 0.57
C ALA A 48 -8.24 -8.82 -0.37
N VAL A 49 -6.99 -8.51 -0.06
CA VAL A 49 -5.82 -8.86 -0.87
C VAL A 49 -4.90 -9.76 -0.08
N THR A 50 -4.47 -10.87 -0.68
CA THR A 50 -3.40 -11.71 -0.13
C THR A 50 -2.14 -11.43 -0.93
N MET A 51 -1.08 -10.95 -0.26
CA MET A 51 0.21 -10.73 -0.90
C MET A 51 1.43 -10.91 -0.01
N GLY A 52 2.52 -11.39 -0.63
CA GLY A 52 3.81 -11.51 0.04
C GLY A 52 4.49 -10.17 0.26
N THR A 53 4.49 -9.28 -0.73
CA THR A 53 5.21 -8.00 -0.65
C THR A 53 4.47 -6.83 -1.28
N LEU A 54 4.38 -5.74 -0.54
CA LEU A 54 3.99 -4.42 -1.02
C LEU A 54 5.17 -3.46 -0.87
N ARG A 55 5.60 -2.83 -1.97
CA ARG A 55 6.70 -1.86 -1.94
C ARG A 55 6.33 -0.57 -2.66
N LEU A 56 6.31 0.53 -1.92
CA LEU A 56 6.14 1.89 -2.42
C LEU A 56 7.46 2.65 -2.25
N GLN A 57 8.02 3.14 -3.35
CA GLN A 57 9.29 3.88 -3.35
C GLN A 57 9.15 5.21 -4.10
N ALA A 58 9.50 6.32 -3.45
CA ALA A 58 9.32 7.67 -4.01
C ALA A 58 7.87 7.87 -4.50
N VAL A 59 6.92 7.71 -3.59
CA VAL A 59 5.48 7.78 -3.88
C VAL A 59 4.86 8.91 -3.08
N THR A 60 4.01 9.72 -3.71
CA THR A 60 3.19 10.72 -3.04
C THR A 60 1.72 10.28 -3.06
N LEU A 61 1.12 10.09 -1.88
CA LEU A 61 -0.27 9.71 -1.68
C LEU A 61 -0.99 10.68 -0.73
N GLY A 62 -2.19 11.10 -1.11
CA GLY A 62 -3.13 11.69 -0.14
C GLY A 62 -3.61 10.62 0.84
N THR A 63 -3.96 9.43 0.34
CA THR A 63 -4.49 8.34 1.16
C THR A 63 -3.95 6.98 0.70
N PHE A 64 -3.48 6.21 1.67
CA PHE A 64 -3.08 4.82 1.51
C PHE A 64 -3.90 3.94 2.44
N THR A 65 -4.64 2.97 1.87
CA THR A 65 -5.50 2.09 2.67
C THR A 65 -5.29 0.63 2.28
N LEU A 66 -4.96 -0.19 3.28
CA LEU A 66 -5.08 -1.64 3.25
C LEU A 66 -6.23 -2.05 4.16
N ALA A 67 -7.19 -2.79 3.61
CA ALA A 67 -8.39 -3.20 4.34
C ALA A 67 -8.72 -4.67 4.07
N GLY A 68 -8.45 -5.53 5.04
CA GLY A 68 -8.63 -6.97 4.92
C GLY A 68 -7.63 -7.65 4.01
N GLY A 69 -7.37 -8.91 4.34
CA GLY A 69 -6.39 -9.77 3.69
C GLY A 69 -5.05 -9.82 4.42
N ASP A 70 -4.09 -10.52 3.82
CA ASP A 70 -2.84 -10.93 4.46
C ASP A 70 -1.66 -10.32 3.71
N TYR A 71 -0.82 -9.59 4.44
CA TYR A 71 0.32 -8.86 3.90
C TYR A 71 1.59 -9.28 4.65
N GLY A 72 2.49 -9.97 3.96
CA GLY A 72 3.76 -10.40 4.56
C GLY A 72 4.68 -9.23 4.90
N TYR A 73 5.07 -8.47 3.88
CA TYR A 73 5.98 -7.32 4.01
C TYR A 73 5.40 -6.08 3.33
N ILE A 74 5.35 -4.97 4.05
CA ILE A 74 4.95 -3.66 3.56
C ILE A 74 6.11 -2.70 3.77
N THR A 75 6.58 -2.08 2.69
CA THR A 75 7.65 -1.08 2.74
C THR A 75 7.21 0.21 2.04
N LEU A 76 7.22 1.30 2.80
CA LEU A 76 6.99 2.66 2.35
C LEU A 76 8.31 3.42 2.50
N ALA A 77 8.96 3.75 1.38
CA ALA A 77 10.31 4.32 1.38
C ALA A 77 10.41 5.62 0.58
N GLY A 78 10.90 6.69 1.20
CA GLY A 78 11.18 7.95 0.52
C GLY A 78 9.94 8.63 -0.07
N GLY A 79 8.76 8.44 0.52
CA GLY A 79 7.50 8.96 0.00
C GLY A 79 6.75 9.84 1.00
N ASP A 80 5.72 10.52 0.52
CA ASP A 80 4.86 11.41 1.32
C ASP A 80 3.44 10.84 1.36
N TYR A 81 2.92 10.56 2.56
CA TYR A 81 1.65 9.88 2.76
C TYR A 81 0.74 10.67 3.71
N GLY A 82 -0.30 11.33 3.20
CA GLY A 82 -1.22 12.09 4.07
C GLY A 82 -1.82 11.22 5.19
N TYR A 83 -2.49 10.14 4.80
CA TYR A 83 -3.11 9.19 5.72
C TYR A 83 -2.76 7.76 5.32
N ILE A 84 -2.34 6.97 6.31
CA ILE A 84 -2.10 5.53 6.17
C ILE A 84 -3.08 4.81 7.07
N THR A 85 -3.87 3.91 6.50
CA THR A 85 -4.83 3.08 7.24
C THR A 85 -4.58 1.62 6.93
N LEU A 86 -4.35 0.84 7.98
CA LEU A 86 -4.23 -0.62 7.92
C LEU A 86 -5.35 -1.18 8.79
N ALA A 87 -6.31 -1.88 8.21
CA ALA A 87 -7.47 -2.36 8.95
C ALA A 87 -7.89 -3.78 8.59
N GLY A 88 -8.45 -4.52 9.55
CA GLY A 88 -9.22 -5.74 9.26
C GLY A 88 -8.46 -6.92 8.68
N GLY A 89 -7.14 -6.98 8.81
CA GLY A 89 -6.30 -8.01 8.15
C GLY A 89 -5.00 -8.28 8.90
N ASP A 90 -4.17 -9.15 8.34
CA ASP A 90 -2.95 -9.64 8.96
C ASP A 90 -1.73 -8.99 8.31
N TYR A 91 -0.90 -8.33 9.12
CA TYR A 91 0.22 -7.53 8.65
C TYR A 91 1.51 -8.00 9.34
N GLY A 92 2.37 -8.71 8.60
CA GLY A 92 3.59 -9.30 9.14
C GLY A 92 4.64 -8.25 9.53
N TYR A 93 5.20 -7.56 8.54
CA TYR A 93 6.25 -6.55 8.72
C TYR A 93 5.90 -5.27 7.98
N ILE A 94 5.83 -4.16 8.71
CA ILE A 94 5.55 -2.83 8.16
C ILE A 94 6.75 -1.93 8.43
N THR A 95 7.31 -1.35 7.36
CA THR A 95 8.45 -0.44 7.44
C THR A 95 8.12 0.86 6.71
N LEU A 96 8.20 1.97 7.44
CA LEU A 96 8.19 3.32 6.89
C LEU A 96 9.57 3.93 7.12
N ALA A 97 10.32 4.12 6.04
CA ALA A 97 11.71 4.59 6.08
C ALA A 97 11.88 5.85 5.23
N GLY A 98 12.39 6.92 5.86
CA GLY A 98 12.62 8.21 5.20
C GLY A 98 11.38 8.75 4.50
N SER A 99 10.20 8.50 5.08
CA SER A 99 8.91 8.88 4.51
C SER A 99 8.22 9.86 5.44
N ASP A 100 7.57 10.86 4.88
CA ASP A 100 6.67 11.73 5.63
C ASP A 100 5.27 11.14 5.64
N TYR A 101 4.59 11.31 6.76
CA TYR A 101 3.19 10.90 6.88
C TYR A 101 2.43 11.79 7.83
N GLY A 102 1.14 12.02 7.59
CA GLY A 102 0.28 12.76 8.52
C GLY A 102 -0.14 11.86 9.69
N TYR A 103 -1.00 10.89 9.39
CA TYR A 103 -1.55 9.95 10.38
C TYR A 103 -1.39 8.50 9.95
N ILE A 104 -1.11 7.64 10.93
CA ILE A 104 -1.16 6.18 10.78
C ILE A 104 -2.28 5.66 11.67
N THR A 105 -3.22 4.91 11.09
CA THR A 105 -4.31 4.25 11.80
C THR A 105 -4.21 2.76 11.61
N LEU A 106 -4.21 2.04 12.74
CA LEU A 106 -4.22 0.59 12.83
C LEU A 106 -5.51 0.19 13.54
N ALA A 107 -6.37 -0.62 12.91
CA ALA A 107 -7.67 -0.97 13.46
C ALA A 107 -8.13 -2.39 13.11
N GLY A 108 -8.44 -3.20 14.13
CA GLY A 108 -9.14 -4.47 13.96
C GLY A 108 -8.40 -5.50 13.11
N GLY A 109 -7.07 -5.54 13.18
CA GLY A 109 -6.23 -6.53 12.50
C GLY A 109 -5.06 -6.96 13.38
N ASP A 110 -4.32 -7.97 12.92
CA ASP A 110 -3.11 -8.45 13.58
C ASP A 110 -1.88 -7.79 12.96
N TYR A 111 -1.01 -7.24 13.82
CA TYR A 111 0.19 -6.52 13.41
C TYR A 111 1.41 -7.16 14.06
N GLY A 112 2.33 -7.68 13.25
CA GLY A 112 3.58 -8.25 13.73
C GLY A 112 4.57 -7.16 14.13
N TYR A 113 5.44 -6.76 13.20
CA TYR A 113 6.47 -5.75 13.45
C TYR A 113 6.15 -4.46 12.70
N ILE A 114 6.21 -3.33 13.41
CA ILE A 114 6.03 -2.00 12.83
C ILE A 114 7.26 -1.14 13.15
N TYR A 115 7.94 -0.70 12.10
CA TYR A 115 8.96 0.33 12.18
C TYR A 115 8.48 1.55 11.41
N ALA A 116 8.36 2.68 12.10
CA ALA A 116 7.98 3.94 11.50
C ALA A 116 8.98 5.04 11.88
N CYS A 117 9.69 5.57 10.90
CA CYS A 117 10.57 6.70 11.06
C CYS A 117 10.16 7.79 10.07
N ARG A 118 9.67 8.91 10.63
CA ARG A 118 9.33 10.12 9.88
C ARG A 118 10.63 10.85 9.50
N ARG A 119 10.65 11.47 8.31
CA ARG A 119 11.78 12.29 7.87
C ARG A 119 11.81 13.64 8.59
#